data_AF-A0A928DAF3-F1
#
_entry.id   AF-A0A928DAF3-F1
#
_cell.length_a   1.000
_cell.length_b   1.000
_cell.length_c   1.000
_cell.angle_alpha   90.00
_cell.angle_beta   90.00
_cell.angle_gamma   90.00
#
_symmetry.space_group_name_H-M   'P 1'
#
loop_
_entity.id
_entity.type
_entity.pdbx_description
1 polymer ?
#
loop_
_entity_poly.entity_id
_entity_poly.type
_entity_poly.pdbx_seq_one_letter_code
_entity_poly.pdbx_strand_id
1 'polypeptide(L)'
;MSEISFEPPRGMRDFYPEDMAWRNRVFDAFRAAGEAAGFVPYDACVVESYELLARKAGEEVGEQIYHFNDKSDRHLALRAEMTPTLAR
;
A
#
# COMPACT_ATOMS: atom_id res chain seq x y z
N MET A 1 12.24 -32.19 2.40
CA MET A 1 12.17 -30.77 2.01
C MET A 1 10.69 -30.47 1.80
N SER A 2 10.15 -29.44 2.43
CA SER A 2 8.76 -29.05 2.18
C SER A 2 8.60 -28.66 0.71
N GLU A 3 7.47 -29.02 0.12
CA GLU A 3 7.09 -28.60 -1.24
C GLU A 3 7.01 -27.06 -1.28
N ILE A 4 7.62 -26.44 -2.29
CA ILE A 4 7.63 -24.98 -2.43
C ILE A 4 6.30 -24.56 -3.06
N SER A 5 5.58 -23.64 -2.40
CA SER A 5 4.39 -23.02 -2.97
C SER A 5 4.77 -21.95 -3.99
N PHE A 6 4.13 -21.99 -5.15
CA PHE A 6 4.22 -20.94 -6.17
C PHE A 6 3.07 -19.93 -6.08
N GLU A 7 2.10 -20.17 -5.20
CA GLU A 7 0.97 -19.26 -4.98
C GLU A 7 1.41 -18.00 -4.20
N PRO A 8 0.79 -16.84 -4.48
CA PRO A 8 1.04 -15.64 -3.71
C PRO A 8 0.59 -15.81 -2.24
N PRO A 9 1.15 -15.03 -1.30
CA PRO A 9 0.69 -15.04 0.08
C PRO A 9 -0.83 -14.82 0.19
N ARG A 10 -1.48 -15.45 1.16
CA ARG A 10 -2.92 -15.31 1.39
C ARG A 10 -3.31 -13.82 1.47
N GLY A 11 -4.28 -13.42 0.66
CA GLY A 11 -4.78 -12.03 0.58
C GLY A 11 -4.05 -11.16 -0.46
N MET A 12 -2.98 -11.66 -1.06
CA MET A 12 -2.28 -11.01 -2.18
C MET A 12 -2.79 -11.55 -3.52
N ARG A 13 -2.56 -10.80 -4.60
CA ARG A 13 -3.04 -11.14 -5.95
C ARG A 13 -1.94 -10.90 -6.97
N ASP A 14 -1.78 -11.86 -7.86
CA ASP A 14 -1.07 -11.65 -9.12
C ASP A 14 -2.01 -11.00 -10.14
N PHE A 15 -1.44 -10.23 -11.06
CA PHE A 15 -2.18 -9.62 -12.17
C PHE A 15 -1.51 -10.04 -13.46
N TYR A 16 -2.13 -10.96 -14.19
CA TYR A 16 -1.65 -11.42 -15.50
C TYR A 16 -1.98 -10.39 -16.58
N PRO A 17 -1.47 -10.52 -17.83
CA PRO A 17 -1.64 -9.50 -18.86
C PRO A 17 -3.08 -9.03 -19.07
N GLU A 18 -4.06 -9.94 -19.00
CA GLU A 18 -5.48 -9.61 -19.12
C GLU A 18 -6.02 -8.80 -17.92
N ASP A 19 -5.64 -9.16 -16.70
CA ASP A 19 -6.01 -8.41 -15.48
C ASP A 19 -5.34 -7.03 -15.45
N MET A 20 -4.08 -6.96 -15.89
CA MET A 20 -3.32 -5.72 -16.00
C MET A 20 -3.96 -4.76 -17.00
N ALA A 21 -4.46 -5.27 -18.14
CA ALA A 21 -5.17 -4.44 -19.12
C ALA A 21 -6.40 -3.77 -18.50
N TRP A 22 -7.19 -4.52 -17.72
CA TRP A 22 -8.34 -3.99 -17.01
C TRP A 22 -7.97 -3.03 -15.89
N ARG A 23 -6.97 -3.37 -15.07
CA ARG A 23 -6.49 -2.51 -13.98
C ARG A 23 -5.98 -1.17 -14.52
N ASN A 24 -5.18 -1.21 -15.58
CA ASN A 24 -4.62 0.00 -16.19
C ASN A 24 -5.72 0.88 -16.77
N ARG A 25 -6.74 0.29 -17.43
CA ARG A 25 -7.90 1.04 -17.92
C ARG A 25 -8.59 1.85 -16.81
N VAL A 26 -8.74 1.26 -15.62
CA VAL A 26 -9.33 1.95 -14.46
C VAL A 26 -8.40 3.06 -13.96
N PHE A 27 -7.10 2.78 -13.81
CA PHE A 27 -6.14 3.78 -13.31
C PHE A 27 -5.93 4.94 -14.29
N ASP A 28 -5.99 4.68 -15.59
CA ASP A 28 -5.91 5.72 -16.62
C ASP A 28 -7.11 6.66 -16.56
N ALA A 29 -8.31 6.13 -16.30
CA ALA A 29 -9.50 6.94 -16.07
C ALA A 29 -9.37 7.83 -14.82
N PHE A 30 -8.84 7.30 -13.71
CA PHE A 30 -8.59 8.08 -12.50
C PHE A 30 -7.57 9.20 -12.73
N ARG A 31 -6.48 8.90 -13.44
CA ARG A 31 -5.44 9.88 -13.78
C ARG A 31 -6.00 11.00 -14.65
N ALA A 32 -6.69 10.64 -15.73
CA ALA A 32 -7.28 11.62 -16.65
C ALA A 32 -8.29 12.53 -15.94
N ALA A 33 -9.12 11.98 -15.04
CA ALA A 33 -10.05 12.77 -14.25
C ALA A 33 -9.34 13.73 -13.27
N GLY A 34 -8.29 13.27 -12.60
CA GLY A 34 -7.49 14.11 -11.69
C GLY A 34 -6.80 15.26 -12.42
N GLU A 35 -6.15 14.98 -13.55
CA GLU A 35 -5.47 15.98 -14.38
C GLU A 35 -6.45 17.02 -14.94
N ALA A 36 -7.62 16.58 -15.43
CA ALA A 36 -8.67 17.47 -15.90
C ALA A 36 -9.23 18.39 -14.80
N ALA A 37 -9.15 17.95 -13.54
CA ALA A 37 -9.53 18.73 -12.37
C ALA A 37 -8.38 19.57 -11.77
N GLY A 38 -7.19 19.58 -12.41
CA GLY A 38 -6.04 20.37 -11.97
C GLY A 38 -5.23 19.76 -10.82
N PHE A 39 -5.45 18.50 -10.47
CA PHE A 39 -4.63 17.78 -9.49
C PHE A 39 -3.31 17.33 -10.13
N VAL A 40 -2.26 17.25 -9.31
CA VAL A 40 -0.92 16.80 -9.72
C VAL A 40 -0.60 15.48 -9.00
N PRO A 41 -0.10 14.46 -9.72
CA PRO A 41 0.25 13.18 -9.10
C PRO A 41 1.45 13.31 -8.15
N TYR A 42 1.41 12.56 -7.06
CA TYR A 42 2.55 12.30 -6.17
C TYR A 42 2.51 10.83 -5.72
N ASP A 43 3.64 10.33 -5.24
CA ASP A 43 3.74 9.04 -4.54
C ASP A 43 4.78 9.14 -3.44
N ALA A 44 4.80 8.14 -2.56
CA ALA A 44 5.69 8.06 -1.43
C ALA A 44 6.02 6.59 -1.11
N CYS A 45 6.88 6.36 -0.11
CA CYS A 45 7.26 5.00 0.28
C CYS A 45 6.03 4.21 0.77
N VAL A 46 5.95 2.93 0.40
CA VAL A 46 4.91 2.01 0.91
C VAL A 46 5.21 1.56 2.35
N VAL A 47 6.48 1.63 2.76
CA VAL A 47 6.94 1.34 4.13
C VAL A 47 7.23 2.64 4.85
N GLU A 48 6.61 2.86 6.00
CA GLU A 48 6.84 4.03 6.86
C GLU A 48 7.02 3.60 8.33
N SER A 49 7.42 4.53 9.20
CA SER A 49 7.48 4.29 10.65
C SER A 49 6.09 3.94 11.18
N TYR A 50 5.98 2.89 12.00
CA TYR A 50 4.70 2.50 12.58
C TYR A 50 4.05 3.65 13.36
N GLU A 51 4.84 4.44 14.08
CA GLU A 51 4.38 5.56 14.90
C GLU A 51 3.70 6.65 14.05
N LEU A 52 4.12 6.83 12.80
CA LEU A 52 3.47 7.77 11.89
C LEU A 52 2.06 7.30 11.54
N LEU A 53 1.90 6.00 11.24
CA LEU A 53 0.63 5.42 10.80
C LEU A 53 -0.34 5.22 11.97
N ALA A 54 0.18 4.87 13.14
CA ALA A 54 -0.59 4.66 14.36
C ALA A 54 -1.20 5.96 14.93
N ARG A 55 -0.66 7.14 14.59
CA ARG A 55 -1.17 8.43 15.12
C ARG A 55 -2.62 8.74 14.74
N LYS A 56 -3.07 8.29 13.58
CA LYS A 56 -4.42 8.56 13.04
C LYS A 56 -5.37 7.38 13.22
N ALA A 57 -4.80 6.19 13.34
CA ALA A 57 -5.47 4.93 13.63
C ALA A 57 -5.76 4.86 15.14
N GLY A 58 -7.02 4.90 15.56
CA GLY A 58 -7.36 4.53 16.95
C GLY A 58 -6.82 3.14 17.31
N GLU A 59 -6.77 2.78 18.60
CA GLU A 59 -6.18 1.51 19.09
C GLU A 59 -6.59 0.27 18.26
N GLU A 60 -7.85 0.20 17.82
CA GLU A 60 -8.42 -0.90 17.03
C GLU A 60 -7.85 -1.04 15.61
N VAL A 61 -7.39 0.06 15.00
CA VAL A 61 -6.79 0.05 13.66
C VAL A 61 -5.30 -0.36 13.73
N GLY A 62 -4.65 -0.15 14.88
CA GLY A 62 -3.26 -0.53 15.11
C GLY A 62 -2.99 -2.02 14.90
N GLU A 63 -3.91 -2.90 15.31
CA GLU A 63 -3.78 -4.36 15.18
C GLU A 63 -3.92 -4.86 13.74
N GLN A 64 -4.57 -4.06 12.87
CA GLN A 64 -4.80 -4.44 11.47
C GLN A 64 -3.68 -3.94 10.54
N ILE A 65 -2.79 -3.07 11.02
CA ILE A 65 -1.65 -2.58 10.27
C ILE A 65 -0.59 -3.68 10.18
N TYR A 66 -0.15 -3.99 8.96
CA TYR A 66 0.96 -4.92 8.77
C TYR A 66 2.28 -4.25 9.18
N HIS A 67 2.70 -4.48 10.42
CA HIS A 67 3.92 -3.91 11.00
C HIS A 67 4.97 -4.98 11.32
N PHE A 68 6.24 -4.60 11.31
CA PHE A 68 7.38 -5.48 11.52
C PHE A 68 8.60 -4.70 12.02
N ASN A 69 9.52 -5.41 12.67
CA ASN A 69 10.86 -4.88 12.94
C ASN A 69 11.78 -5.26 11.79
N ASP A 70 12.51 -4.29 11.25
CA ASP A 70 13.51 -4.57 10.22
C ASP A 70 14.82 -5.13 10.81
N LYS A 71 15.83 -5.33 9.97
CA LYS A 71 17.13 -5.88 10.41
C LYS A 71 17.90 -4.98 11.39
N SER A 72 17.50 -3.73 11.53
CA SER A 72 18.09 -2.75 12.45
C SER A 72 17.14 -2.42 13.61
N ASP A 73 16.14 -3.27 13.85
CA ASP A 73 15.16 -3.15 14.92
C ASP A 73 14.33 -1.86 14.88
N ARG A 74 14.10 -1.32 13.68
CA ARG A 74 13.17 -0.20 13.47
C ARG A 74 11.76 -0.74 13.34
N HIS A 75 10.82 -0.14 14.07
CA HIS A 75 9.40 -0.48 13.99
C HIS A 75 8.76 0.17 12.76
N LEU A 76 8.62 -0.62 11.70
CA LEU A 76 8.11 -0.18 10.40
C LEU A 76 6.76 -0.83 10.12
N ALA A 77 6.04 -0.27 9.15
CA ALA A 77 4.76 -0.79 8.71
C ALA A 77 4.49 -0.51 7.23
N LEU A 78 3.74 -1.41 6.59
CA LEU A 78 3.12 -1.14 5.30
C LEU A 78 1.98 -0.15 5.51
N ARG A 79 1.95 0.93 4.71
CA ARG A 79 0.88 1.94 4.78
C ARG A 79 -0.50 1.31 4.53
N ALA A 80 -1.43 1.56 5.44
CA ALA A 80 -2.83 1.14 5.29
C ALA A 80 -3.65 2.14 4.47
N GLU A 81 -3.28 3.42 4.51
CA GLU A 81 -3.87 4.52 3.73
C GLU A 81 -2.81 5.56 3.36
N MET A 82 -3.14 6.49 2.45
CA MET A 82 -2.20 7.52 1.97
C MET A 82 -2.23 8.82 2.78
N THR A 83 -3.29 9.11 3.54
CA THR A 83 -3.47 10.42 4.18
C THR A 83 -2.36 10.80 5.17
N PRO A 84 -1.89 9.91 6.08
CA PRO A 84 -0.77 10.22 6.96
C PRO A 84 0.52 10.54 6.19
N THR A 85 0.76 9.83 5.09
CA THR A 85 1.89 10.03 4.19
C THR A 85 1.84 11.36 3.45
N LEU A 86 0.65 11.82 3.08
CA LEU A 86 0.45 13.13 2.46
C LEU A 86 0.70 14.28 3.45
N ALA A 87 0.34 14.08 4.72
CA ALA A 87 0.35 15.14 5.73
C ALA A 87 1.71 15.36 6.43
N ARG A 88 2.69 14.47 6.23
CA ARG A 88 3.98 14.52 6.95
C ARG A 88 4.97 15.54 6.39
#